data_AF-X0Z5L0-F1
#
_entry.id   AF-X0Z5L0-F1
#
_cell.length_a   1.000
_cell.length_b   1.000
_cell.length_c   1.000
_cell.angle_alpha   90.00
_cell.angle_beta   90.00
_cell.angle_gamma   90.00
#
_symmetry.space_group_name_H-M   'P 1'
#
loop_
_entity.id
_entity.type
_entity.pdbx_description
1 polymer ?
#
loop_
_entity_poly.entity_id
_entity_poly.type
_entity_poly.pdbx_seq_one_letter_code
_entity_poly.pdbx_strand_id
1 'polypeptide(L)'
;WRCVAILRWLPGKRLVLHLRCGQRQQLAKIFFTRKDLKRELRGYKLLQGNGISTATLDEHFAVGDADRVHSSQQVGASPGQRASGGRRDAAHVILYQWLDADTLEHLDHRTALHTDSPALLDSVATVAAMHRQGLRQVDIHPGNFLYDGETLWLVDSAAVRGHRSPLRARLARENLADLLAQFYPAQIDDLTALWQRYRQQWPEPNWRLDDLPAAIDKMRALRWRHYNRKLSRSCSEFHCMHSRARFQIWRRDRDSEALRKTLSAPDAAMAQGQALKLGNTATVASVDIAGAAMIIKRYNIKNWRHRLSRCWRPSRGWRSWHNAHFLRFNGIPTPRPIALLEERHGPLRGRAFFICEQVAGDDLKTYLSAAQPGERQAMLATLGGIVGQYWNASISHGDMKADNFIVSGAGLSII
;
A
#
# COMPACT_ATOMS: atom_id res chain seq x y z
N TRP A 1 31.26 6.27 8.15
CA TRP A 1 30.01 5.57 7.81
C TRP A 1 29.92 5.33 6.30
N ARG A 2 29.52 4.13 5.87
CA ARG A 2 29.18 3.79 4.48
C ARG A 2 27.65 3.75 4.34
N CYS A 3 27.11 4.40 3.31
CA CYS A 3 25.71 4.26 2.95
C CYS A 3 25.47 2.89 2.30
N VAL A 4 24.60 2.08 2.89
CA VAL A 4 24.22 0.75 2.39
C VAL A 4 23.03 0.86 1.45
N ALA A 5 22.02 1.66 1.84
CA ALA A 5 20.80 1.84 1.05
C ALA A 5 20.16 3.21 1.29
N ILE A 6 19.50 3.74 0.26
CA ILE A 6 18.58 4.87 0.39
C ILE A 6 17.20 4.30 0.69
N LEU A 7 16.73 4.48 1.93
CA LEU A 7 15.44 3.94 2.37
C LEU A 7 14.27 4.84 1.94
N ARG A 8 14.47 6.15 1.92
CA ARG A 8 13.44 7.10 1.49
C ARG A 8 14.03 8.43 1.03
N TRP A 9 13.57 8.91 -0.12
CA TRP A 9 13.90 10.25 -0.64
C TRP A 9 12.62 11.07 -0.83
N LEU A 10 12.48 12.16 -0.07
CA LEU A 10 11.43 13.16 -0.24
C LEU A 10 12.08 14.50 -0.64
N PRO A 11 12.11 14.83 -1.95
CA PRO A 11 12.81 16.01 -2.45
C PRO A 11 12.41 17.28 -1.68
N GLY A 12 13.41 18.03 -1.22
CA GLY A 12 13.23 19.27 -0.47
C GLY A 12 12.71 19.13 0.96
N LYS A 13 12.49 17.91 1.47
CA LYS A 13 12.00 17.66 2.84
C LYS A 13 12.98 16.85 3.68
N ARG A 14 13.16 15.57 3.35
CA ARG A 14 14.04 14.65 4.08
C ARG A 14 14.60 13.53 3.22
N LEU A 15 15.76 13.02 3.62
CA LEU A 15 16.40 11.82 3.11
C LEU A 15 16.61 10.84 4.27
N VAL A 16 16.34 9.56 4.06
CA VAL A 16 16.53 8.49 5.04
C VAL A 16 17.49 7.45 4.47
N LEU A 17 18.56 7.17 5.20
CA LEU A 17 19.66 6.30 4.79
C LEU A 17 19.87 5.17 5.80
N HIS A 18 20.22 4.00 5.29
CA HIS A 18 20.82 2.94 6.08
C HIS A 18 22.34 3.07 6.02
N LEU A 19 22.97 3.23 7.17
CA LEU A 19 24.41 3.40 7.32
C LEU A 19 25.03 2.19 8.02
N ARG A 20 26.26 1.86 7.64
CA ARG A 20 27.09 0.83 8.29
C ARG A 20 28.52 1.32 8.51
N CYS A 21 29.09 0.98 9.66
CA CYS A 21 30.50 1.23 9.99
C CYS A 21 31.03 0.03 10.80
N GLY A 22 31.85 -0.82 10.15
CA GLY A 22 32.19 -2.13 10.71
C GLY A 22 30.92 -2.96 10.92
N GLN A 23 30.72 -3.49 12.13
CA GLN A 23 29.48 -4.19 12.51
C GLN A 23 28.35 -3.27 12.98
N ARG A 24 28.62 -1.99 13.26
CA ARG A 24 27.60 -1.05 13.72
C ARG A 24 26.72 -0.62 12.55
N GLN A 25 25.41 -0.67 12.76
CA GLN A 25 24.40 -0.19 11.81
C GLN A 25 23.64 0.98 12.42
N GLN A 26 23.26 1.95 11.59
CA GLN A 26 22.48 3.12 12.00
C GLN A 26 21.51 3.54 10.91
N LEU A 27 20.45 4.23 11.31
CA LEU A 27 19.53 4.90 10.41
C LEU A 27 19.75 6.41 10.49
N ALA A 28 20.13 7.03 9.38
CA ALA A 28 20.29 8.49 9.31
C ALA A 28 19.06 9.14 8.67
N LYS A 29 18.44 10.08 9.37
CA LYS A 29 17.41 10.98 8.82
C LYS A 29 18.01 12.37 8.64
N ILE A 30 18.14 12.78 7.38
CA ILE A 30 18.63 14.09 7.00
C ILE A 30 17.44 14.98 6.67
N PHE A 31 17.29 16.09 7.39
CA PHE A 31 16.22 17.06 7.22
C PHE A 31 16.74 18.33 6.57
N PHE A 32 16.04 18.76 5.50
CA PHE A 32 16.35 20.00 4.78
C PHE A 32 15.48 21.18 5.24
N THR A 33 14.53 20.93 6.14
CA THR A 33 13.67 21.98 6.71
C THR A 33 13.62 21.89 8.23
N ARG A 34 13.71 23.05 8.92
CA ARG A 34 13.55 23.12 10.37
C ARG A 34 12.17 22.65 10.84
N LYS A 35 11.14 22.81 10.00
CA LYS A 35 9.77 22.39 10.31
C LYS A 35 9.67 20.88 10.45
N ASP A 36 10.27 20.13 9.54
CA ASP A 36 10.22 18.67 9.56
C ASP A 36 11.12 18.11 10.67
N LEU A 37 12.30 18.70 10.90
CA LEU A 37 13.15 18.37 12.04
C LEU A 37 12.42 18.56 13.39
N LYS A 38 11.77 19.72 13.58
CA LYS A 38 11.02 20.02 14.82
C LYS A 38 9.87 19.04 15.04
N ARG A 39 9.26 18.53 13.97
CA ARG A 39 8.19 17.52 14.07
C ARG A 39 8.75 16.17 14.51
N GLU A 40 9.85 15.73 13.92
CA GLU A 40 10.53 14.48 14.31
C GLU A 40 10.95 14.53 15.79
N LEU A 41 11.73 15.55 16.18
CA LEU A 41 12.22 15.66 17.57
C LEU A 41 11.08 15.80 18.59
N ARG A 42 10.01 16.52 18.25
CA ARG A 42 8.84 16.63 19.13
C ARG A 42 8.15 15.27 19.30
N GLY A 43 7.94 14.55 18.20
CA GLY A 43 7.36 13.23 18.24
C GLY A 43 8.19 12.24 19.04
N TYR A 44 9.50 12.23 18.81
CA TYR A 44 10.44 11.39 19.54
C TYR A 44 10.38 11.65 21.05
N LYS A 45 10.40 12.92 21.47
CA LYS A 45 10.24 13.31 22.88
C LYS A 45 8.90 12.86 23.47
N LEU A 46 7.81 12.92 22.69
CA LEU A 46 6.51 12.44 23.14
C LEU A 46 6.52 10.93 23.37
N LEU A 47 7.14 10.14 22.49
CA LEU A 47 7.23 8.68 22.65
C LEU A 47 8.08 8.31 23.86
N GLN A 48 9.31 8.83 23.93
CA GLN A 48 10.25 8.57 25.03
C GLN A 48 9.70 9.00 26.39
N GLY A 49 9.18 10.23 26.50
CA GLY A 49 8.64 10.77 27.75
C GLY A 49 7.39 10.04 28.26
N ASN A 50 6.85 9.13 27.46
CA ASN A 50 5.66 8.34 27.78
C ASN A 50 5.93 6.83 27.78
N GLY A 51 7.20 6.41 27.72
CA GLY A 51 7.58 4.99 27.78
C GLY A 51 7.11 4.17 26.58
N ILE A 52 6.88 4.80 25.42
CA ILE A 52 6.57 4.09 24.19
C ILE A 52 7.88 3.71 23.49
N SER A 53 8.12 2.42 23.34
CA SER A 53 9.30 1.88 22.66
C SER A 53 9.47 2.48 21.27
N THR A 54 10.61 3.11 21.04
CA THR A 54 11.01 3.72 19.76
C THR A 54 12.52 3.64 19.63
N ALA A 55 13.04 3.65 18.40
CA ALA A 55 14.48 3.60 18.16
C ALA A 55 15.20 4.73 18.91
N THR A 56 16.25 4.39 19.66
CA THR A 56 17.10 5.36 20.35
C THR A 56 17.69 6.35 19.35
N LEU A 57 17.63 7.65 19.71
CA LEU A 57 18.32 8.72 19.00
C LEU A 57 19.74 8.82 19.58
N ASP A 58 20.72 8.37 18.81
CA ASP A 58 22.14 8.36 19.20
C ASP A 58 22.74 9.76 19.12
N GLU A 59 22.52 10.46 18.00
CA GLU A 59 23.14 11.77 17.71
C GLU A 59 22.21 12.69 16.92
N HIS A 60 22.35 14.01 17.13
CA HIS A 60 21.72 15.06 16.32
C HIS A 60 22.69 16.22 16.12
N PHE A 61 22.98 16.56 14.86
CA PHE A 61 23.88 17.67 14.51
C PHE A 61 23.45 18.40 13.22
N ALA A 62 23.96 19.62 13.02
CA ALA A 62 23.80 20.36 11.76
C ALA A 62 24.96 20.05 10.80
N VAL A 63 24.65 19.89 9.52
CA VAL A 63 25.63 19.76 8.44
C VAL A 63 26.32 21.13 8.29
N GLY A 64 27.60 21.18 8.66
CA GLY A 64 28.41 22.41 8.76
C GLY A 64 29.03 22.65 10.14
N ASP A 65 28.52 21.99 11.21
CA ASP A 65 29.19 22.00 12.52
C ASP A 65 30.30 20.94 12.64
N ALA A 66 30.31 19.94 11.75
CA ALA A 66 31.33 18.89 11.72
C ALA A 66 32.74 19.43 11.35
N ASP A 67 32.82 20.50 10.56
CA ASP A 67 34.10 21.16 10.23
C ASP A 67 34.71 21.92 11.42
N ARG A 68 33.97 22.13 12.51
CA ARG A 68 34.46 22.83 13.72
C ARG A 68 35.07 21.91 14.78
N VAL A 69 34.85 20.61 14.71
CA VAL A 69 35.39 19.64 15.69
C VAL A 69 36.75 19.07 15.24
N HIS A 70 37.08 19.18 13.95
CA HIS A 70 38.39 18.74 13.41
C HIS A 70 39.37 19.87 13.06
N SER A 71 39.04 21.14 13.35
CA SER A 71 39.92 22.29 13.07
C SER A 71 40.58 22.92 14.31
N SER A 72 40.88 22.13 15.35
CA SER A 72 41.65 22.61 16.52
C SER A 72 43.15 22.29 16.45
N GLN A 73 43.71 22.17 15.25
CA GLN A 73 45.15 22.27 15.00
C GLN A 73 45.38 23.11 13.74
N GLN A 74 45.95 24.32 13.96
CA GLN A 74 46.71 25.22 13.06
C GLN A 74 46.29 25.28 11.56
N VAL A 75 46.07 26.44 10.93
CA VAL A 75 47.00 27.55 10.65
C VAL A 75 46.15 28.75 10.19
N GLY A 76 46.64 29.98 10.44
CA GLY A 76 45.96 31.23 10.13
C GLY A 76 45.58 31.42 8.66
N ALA A 77 44.46 32.13 8.46
CA ALA A 77 44.09 32.74 7.19
C ALA A 77 43.25 34.00 7.43
N SER A 78 43.53 35.00 6.61
CA SER A 78 43.16 36.41 6.71
C SER A 78 41.64 36.71 6.70
N PRO A 79 41.21 37.84 7.28
CA PRO A 79 39.80 38.22 7.34
C PRO A 79 39.39 38.90 6.02
N GLY A 80 38.55 38.25 5.23
CA GLY A 80 37.93 38.95 4.10
C GLY A 80 37.29 38.04 3.08
N GLN A 81 36.05 37.62 3.33
CA GLN A 81 35.02 37.43 2.30
C GLN A 81 33.70 37.04 2.98
N ARG A 82 32.88 38.03 3.32
CA ARG A 82 31.47 37.81 3.62
C ARG A 82 30.75 37.56 2.29
N ALA A 83 30.59 36.29 1.93
CA ALA A 83 29.65 35.90 0.89
C ALA A 83 28.22 36.17 1.38
N SER A 84 27.56 37.16 0.80
CA SER A 84 26.15 37.48 0.96
C SER A 84 25.26 36.47 0.22
N GLY A 85 25.41 35.18 0.54
CA GLY A 85 24.49 34.13 0.13
C GLY A 85 23.37 34.03 1.16
N GLY A 86 22.12 34.23 0.74
CA GLY A 86 20.94 34.03 1.59
C GLY A 86 21.07 32.72 2.39
N ARG A 87 20.94 32.82 3.71
CA ARG A 87 21.19 31.77 4.69
C ARG A 87 20.33 30.53 4.34
N ARG A 88 20.86 29.59 3.56
CA ARG A 88 20.23 28.29 3.38
C ARG A 88 20.21 27.64 4.76
N ASP A 89 19.04 27.24 5.24
CA ASP A 89 18.93 26.49 6.49
C ASP A 89 19.89 25.30 6.40
N ALA A 90 20.81 25.19 7.37
CA ALA A 90 21.71 24.05 7.44
C ALA A 90 20.88 22.77 7.50
N ALA A 91 21.27 21.76 6.70
CA ALA A 91 20.64 20.46 6.81
C ALA A 91 20.95 19.89 8.20
N HIS A 92 20.03 19.12 8.77
CA HIS A 92 20.22 18.49 10.07
C HIS A 92 20.20 16.98 9.93
N VAL A 93 21.11 16.30 10.62
CA VAL A 93 21.19 14.83 10.63
C VAL A 93 20.76 14.35 12.01
N ILE A 94 19.84 13.40 12.04
CA ILE A 94 19.54 12.59 13.22
C ILE A 94 19.99 11.16 12.94
N LEU A 95 20.82 10.60 13.82
CA LEU A 95 21.23 9.20 13.79
C LEU A 95 20.40 8.42 14.82
N TYR A 96 19.68 7.41 14.34
CA TYR A 96 18.95 6.46 15.16
C TYR A 96 19.69 5.13 15.21
N GLN A 97 19.53 4.40 16.31
CA GLN A 97 19.90 2.99 16.37
C GLN A 97 19.22 2.23 15.21
N TRP A 98 19.93 1.29 14.61
CA TRP A 98 19.31 0.34 13.70
C TRP A 98 18.51 -0.69 14.50
N LEU A 99 17.27 -0.95 14.07
CA LEU A 99 16.43 -2.00 14.64
C LEU A 99 16.48 -3.20 13.69
N ASP A 100 16.94 -4.34 14.20
CA ASP A 100 16.89 -5.61 13.46
C ASP A 100 15.54 -6.28 13.70
N ALA A 101 14.51 -5.71 13.06
CA ALA A 101 13.11 -6.03 13.30
C ALA A 101 12.30 -5.89 12.02
N ASP A 102 11.29 -6.74 11.84
CA ASP A 102 10.41 -6.68 10.67
C ASP A 102 9.26 -5.71 10.94
N THR A 103 8.91 -4.87 9.95
CA THR A 103 7.67 -4.10 10.05
C THR A 103 6.46 -5.03 10.07
N LEU A 104 5.37 -4.66 10.75
CA LEU A 104 4.13 -5.43 10.71
C LEU A 104 3.59 -5.61 9.29
N GLU A 105 3.81 -4.65 8.39
CA GLU A 105 3.46 -4.77 6.97
C GLU A 105 4.24 -5.91 6.29
N HIS A 106 5.53 -6.04 6.60
CA HIS A 106 6.36 -7.11 6.06
C HIS A 106 6.01 -8.47 6.66
N LEU A 107 5.77 -8.54 7.99
CA LEU A 107 5.31 -9.75 8.66
C LEU A 107 3.97 -10.21 8.08
N ASP A 108 3.02 -9.29 7.92
CA ASP A 108 1.72 -9.56 7.31
C ASP A 108 1.84 -10.18 5.91
N HIS A 109 2.71 -9.62 5.07
CA HIS A 109 2.97 -10.18 3.75
C HIS A 109 3.58 -11.59 3.76
N ARG A 110 4.33 -11.96 4.81
CA ARG A 110 5.01 -13.27 4.91
C ARG A 110 4.17 -14.33 5.58
N THR A 111 3.41 -13.96 6.62
CA THR A 111 2.72 -14.92 7.49
C THR A 111 1.21 -14.78 7.48
N ALA A 112 0.66 -13.72 6.85
CA ALA A 112 -0.73 -13.30 6.97
C ALA A 112 -1.13 -13.13 8.43
N LEU A 113 -0.93 -11.93 9.00
CA LEU A 113 -1.28 -11.72 10.41
C LEU A 113 -2.79 -11.88 10.61
N HIS A 114 -3.15 -12.49 11.72
CA HIS A 114 -4.52 -12.68 12.19
C HIS A 114 -4.70 -12.03 13.58
N THR A 115 -5.94 -11.96 14.05
CA THR A 115 -6.35 -11.25 15.28
C THR A 115 -5.63 -11.71 16.55
N ASP A 116 -5.14 -12.94 16.57
CA ASP A 116 -4.39 -13.57 17.66
C ASP A 116 -2.87 -13.43 17.54
N SER A 117 -2.36 -12.88 16.44
CA SER A 117 -0.93 -12.77 16.20
C SER A 117 -0.27 -11.85 17.24
N PRO A 118 0.82 -12.28 17.90
CA PRO A 118 1.49 -11.50 18.95
C PRO A 118 1.87 -10.08 18.51
N ALA A 119 2.45 -9.95 17.31
CA ALA A 119 2.82 -8.65 16.74
C ALA A 119 1.61 -7.71 16.59
N LEU A 120 0.46 -8.23 16.17
CA LEU A 120 -0.77 -7.43 16.02
C LEU A 120 -1.35 -7.06 17.39
N LEU A 121 -1.42 -8.01 18.33
CA LEU A 121 -1.86 -7.77 19.70
C LEU A 121 -1.00 -6.70 20.40
N ASP A 122 0.32 -6.77 20.26
CA ASP A 122 1.23 -5.80 20.85
C ASP A 122 1.14 -4.43 20.17
N SER A 123 0.84 -4.37 18.87
CA SER A 123 0.53 -3.10 18.20
C SER A 123 -0.72 -2.45 18.76
N VAL A 124 -1.78 -3.22 19.03
CA VAL A 124 -3.00 -2.72 19.66
C VAL A 124 -2.74 -2.29 21.10
N ALA A 125 -1.94 -3.03 21.86
CA ALA A 125 -1.51 -2.63 23.21
C ALA A 125 -0.72 -1.30 23.18
N THR A 126 0.22 -1.16 22.24
CA THR A 126 1.02 0.07 22.07
C THR A 126 0.12 1.26 21.71
N VAL A 127 -0.84 1.07 20.81
CA VAL A 127 -1.82 2.11 20.47
C VAL A 127 -2.68 2.50 21.67
N ALA A 128 -3.12 1.53 22.48
CA ALA A 128 -3.87 1.80 23.70
C ALA A 128 -3.04 2.59 24.73
N ALA A 129 -1.76 2.25 24.91
CA ALA A 129 -0.83 2.96 25.79
C ALA A 129 -0.69 4.42 25.36
N MET A 130 -0.45 4.64 24.06
CA MET A 130 -0.40 5.97 23.47
C MET A 130 -1.69 6.75 23.73
N HIS A 131 -2.84 6.15 23.45
CA HIS A 131 -4.12 6.85 23.59
C HIS A 131 -4.43 7.25 25.03
N ARG A 132 -4.10 6.38 26.01
CA ARG A 132 -4.23 6.67 27.44
C ARG A 132 -3.40 7.88 27.87
N GLN A 133 -2.26 8.12 27.21
CA GLN A 133 -1.38 9.27 27.47
C GLN A 133 -1.70 10.48 26.57
N GLY A 134 -2.78 10.42 25.79
CA GLY A 134 -3.15 11.51 24.89
C GLY A 134 -2.32 11.57 23.61
N LEU A 135 -1.58 10.51 23.28
CA LEU A 135 -0.79 10.40 22.07
C LEU A 135 -1.57 9.67 20.97
N ARG A 136 -1.37 10.08 19.71
CA ARG A 136 -1.82 9.34 18.53
C ARG A 136 -0.81 9.45 17.40
N GLN A 137 -0.78 8.48 16.50
CA GLN A 137 -0.08 8.61 15.23
C GLN A 137 -1.09 9.01 14.14
N VAL A 138 -0.88 10.15 13.47
CA VAL A 138 -1.84 10.68 12.49
C VAL A 138 -1.86 9.88 11.18
N ASP A 139 -0.75 9.27 10.81
CA ASP A 139 -0.59 8.41 9.63
C ASP A 139 -0.25 7.00 10.14
N ILE A 140 -1.20 6.38 10.83
CA ILE A 140 -0.98 5.09 11.49
C ILE A 140 -1.11 3.96 10.47
N HIS A 141 -0.09 3.12 10.38
CA HIS A 141 -0.07 1.98 9.46
C HIS A 141 0.90 0.90 9.93
N PRO A 142 0.72 -0.37 9.52
CA PRO A 142 1.59 -1.48 9.91
C PRO A 142 3.09 -1.24 9.66
N GLY A 143 3.45 -0.53 8.59
CA GLY A 143 4.84 -0.13 8.31
C GLY A 143 5.50 0.76 9.38
N ASN A 144 4.76 1.33 10.33
CA ASN A 144 5.30 2.13 11.44
C ASN A 144 5.54 1.34 12.73
N PHE A 145 5.19 0.05 12.76
CA PHE A 145 5.42 -0.83 13.89
C PHE A 145 6.43 -1.88 13.46
N LEU A 146 7.57 -1.96 14.14
CA LEU A 146 8.59 -2.97 13.92
C LEU A 146 8.56 -3.97 15.06
N TYR A 147 8.66 -5.25 14.76
CA TYR A 147 8.61 -6.34 15.72
C TYR A 147 9.82 -7.26 15.54
N ASP A 148 10.57 -7.49 16.62
CA ASP A 148 11.74 -8.39 16.64
C ASP A 148 11.43 -9.79 17.20
N GLY A 149 10.17 -10.05 17.57
CA GLY A 149 9.74 -11.29 18.21
C GLY A 149 9.47 -11.14 19.72
N GLU A 150 9.98 -10.08 20.33
CA GLU A 150 9.80 -9.82 21.76
C GLU A 150 9.25 -8.42 22.03
N THR A 151 9.77 -7.42 21.30
CA THR A 151 9.47 -6.01 21.49
C THR A 151 8.87 -5.41 20.22
N LEU A 152 7.83 -4.60 20.42
CA LEU A 152 7.26 -3.75 19.38
C LEU A 152 7.83 -2.33 19.47
N TRP A 153 8.40 -1.86 18.38
CA TRP A 153 9.02 -0.55 18.24
C TRP A 153 8.18 0.34 17.33
N LEU A 154 7.78 1.51 17.81
CA LEU A 154 7.09 2.51 17.00
C LEU A 154 8.10 3.44 16.30
N VAL A 155 7.95 3.62 14.98
CA VAL A 155 8.75 4.54 14.17
C VAL A 155 7.91 5.66 13.55
N ASP A 156 8.53 6.50 12.70
CA ASP A 156 7.97 7.74 12.14
C ASP A 156 7.39 8.69 13.19
N SER A 157 8.26 9.09 14.13
CA SER A 157 7.92 9.96 15.24
C SER A 157 7.29 11.30 14.80
N ALA A 158 7.65 11.82 13.62
CA ALA A 158 7.06 13.07 13.08
C ALA A 158 5.52 13.03 12.92
N ALA A 159 4.93 11.84 12.79
CA ALA A 159 3.48 11.64 12.70
C ALA A 159 2.77 11.65 14.07
N VAL A 160 3.51 11.58 15.18
CA VAL A 160 2.96 11.56 16.54
C VAL A 160 2.46 12.94 16.94
N ARG A 161 1.28 12.97 17.57
CA ARG A 161 0.65 14.17 18.13
C ARG A 161 0.22 13.90 19.56
N GLY A 162 0.52 14.85 20.44
CA GLY A 162 0.11 14.82 21.84
C GLY A 162 -1.06 15.74 22.12
N HIS A 163 -1.91 15.31 23.03
CA HIS A 163 -3.02 16.03 23.64
C HIS A 163 -2.78 16.15 25.15
N ARG A 164 -3.42 17.13 25.81
CA ARG A 164 -3.21 17.40 27.25
C ARG A 164 -3.82 16.36 28.19
N SER A 165 -4.69 15.51 27.66
CA SER A 165 -5.46 14.51 28.40
C SER A 165 -5.44 13.21 27.59
N PRO A 166 -5.85 12.07 28.18
CA PRO A 166 -6.18 10.88 27.40
C PRO A 166 -7.03 11.25 26.18
N LEU A 167 -6.83 10.54 25.07
CA LEU A 167 -7.53 10.85 23.83
C LEU A 167 -9.04 10.80 24.03
N ARG A 168 -9.76 11.70 23.35
CA ARG A 168 -11.22 11.63 23.31
C ARG A 168 -11.64 10.32 22.65
N ALA A 169 -12.67 9.68 23.20
CA ALA A 169 -13.18 8.38 22.75
C ALA A 169 -13.30 8.23 21.23
N ARG A 170 -13.94 9.21 20.56
CA ARG A 170 -14.08 9.23 19.10
C ARG A 170 -12.73 9.15 18.37
N LEU A 171 -11.75 9.92 18.84
CA LEU A 171 -10.45 10.01 18.19
C LEU A 171 -9.60 8.76 18.43
N ALA A 172 -9.66 8.19 19.64
CA ALA A 172 -9.02 6.91 19.95
C ALA A 172 -9.60 5.77 19.10
N ARG A 173 -10.94 5.68 19.02
CA ARG A 173 -11.64 4.70 18.17
C ARG A 173 -11.29 4.86 16.71
N GLU A 174 -11.34 6.08 16.16
CA GLU A 174 -10.98 6.34 14.76
C GLU A 174 -9.51 6.03 14.48
N ASN A 175 -8.59 6.28 15.42
CA ASN A 175 -7.17 5.97 15.21
C ASN A 175 -6.86 4.48 15.27
N LEU A 176 -7.46 3.72 16.21
CA LEU A 176 -7.34 2.27 16.22
C LEU A 176 -7.98 1.65 14.96
N ALA A 177 -9.16 2.13 14.58
CA ALA A 177 -9.82 1.68 13.37
C ALA A 177 -9.00 1.96 12.11
N ASP A 178 -8.26 3.06 12.04
CA ASP A 178 -7.39 3.38 10.91
C ASP A 178 -6.22 2.39 10.79
N LEU A 179 -5.65 1.94 11.91
CA LEU A 179 -4.65 0.86 11.91
C LEU A 179 -5.27 -0.46 11.45
N LEU A 180 -6.37 -0.90 12.07
CA LEU A 180 -7.00 -2.20 11.78
C LEU A 180 -7.57 -2.26 10.36
N ALA A 181 -8.00 -1.12 9.82
CA ALA A 181 -8.47 -1.02 8.45
C ALA A 181 -7.38 -1.30 7.41
N GLN A 182 -6.09 -1.35 7.79
CA GLN A 182 -4.98 -1.64 6.87
C GLN A 182 -4.89 -3.12 6.51
N PHE A 183 -5.40 -4.00 7.37
CA PHE A 183 -5.47 -5.45 7.17
C PHE A 183 -6.75 -5.83 6.40
N TYR A 184 -6.69 -6.97 5.70
CA TYR A 184 -7.83 -7.48 4.95
C TYR A 184 -8.97 -7.90 5.89
N PRO A 185 -10.23 -7.82 5.45
CA PRO A 185 -11.37 -8.21 6.28
C PRO A 185 -11.28 -9.61 6.88
N ALA A 186 -10.76 -10.59 6.14
CA ALA A 186 -10.60 -11.96 6.64
C ALA A 186 -9.48 -12.14 7.70
N GLN A 187 -8.61 -11.15 7.88
CA GLN A 187 -7.56 -11.17 8.89
C GLN A 187 -8.02 -10.60 10.23
N ILE A 188 -9.06 -9.77 10.18
CA ILE A 188 -9.65 -9.06 11.31
C ILE A 188 -11.11 -9.48 11.43
N ASP A 189 -11.32 -10.77 11.67
CA ASP A 189 -12.63 -11.43 11.75
C ASP A 189 -13.20 -11.45 13.18
N ASP A 190 -12.36 -11.60 14.20
CA ASP A 190 -12.73 -11.47 15.61
C ASP A 190 -11.98 -10.33 16.31
N LEU A 191 -12.72 -9.28 16.67
CA LEU A 191 -12.17 -8.12 17.38
C LEU A 191 -12.01 -8.34 18.89
N THR A 192 -12.49 -9.46 19.44
CA THR A 192 -12.57 -9.69 20.89
C THR A 192 -11.18 -9.71 21.53
N ALA A 193 -10.24 -10.48 20.98
CA ALA A 193 -8.87 -10.57 21.47
C ALA A 193 -8.15 -9.22 21.39
N LEU A 194 -8.27 -8.52 20.25
CA LEU A 194 -7.70 -7.19 20.05
C LEU A 194 -8.26 -6.18 21.06
N TRP A 195 -9.58 -6.20 21.28
CA TRP A 195 -10.23 -5.32 22.24
C TRP A 195 -9.85 -5.62 23.69
N GLN A 196 -9.77 -6.89 24.07
CA GLN A 196 -9.29 -7.30 25.38
C GLN A 196 -7.88 -6.77 25.60
N ARG A 197 -6.99 -6.93 24.61
CA ARG A 197 -5.62 -6.43 24.66
C ARG A 197 -5.55 -4.91 24.76
N TYR A 198 -6.40 -4.20 24.02
CA TYR A 198 -6.53 -2.74 24.12
C TYR A 198 -6.95 -2.31 25.54
N ARG A 199 -7.97 -2.96 26.12
CA ARG A 199 -8.49 -2.63 27.45
C ARG A 199 -7.54 -2.98 28.59
N GLN A 200 -6.70 -4.00 28.45
CA GLN A 200 -5.65 -4.30 29.43
C GLN A 200 -4.75 -3.07 29.66
N GLN A 201 -4.43 -2.34 28.59
CA GLN A 201 -3.58 -1.16 28.67
C GLN A 201 -4.36 0.12 29.01
N TRP A 202 -5.62 0.21 28.59
CA TRP A 202 -6.53 1.32 28.90
C TRP A 202 -7.93 0.82 29.29
N PRO A 203 -8.19 0.57 30.59
CA PRO A 203 -9.41 -0.10 31.06
C PRO A 203 -10.73 0.59 30.72
N GLU A 204 -10.74 1.93 30.76
CA GLU A 204 -11.92 2.78 30.59
C GLU A 204 -11.69 3.86 29.52
N PRO A 205 -11.77 3.51 28.22
CA PRO A 205 -11.52 4.44 27.13
C PRO A 205 -12.75 5.30 26.75
N ASN A 206 -13.89 5.14 27.45
CA ASN A 206 -15.17 5.81 27.18
C ASN A 206 -15.78 5.53 25.79
N TRP A 207 -15.56 4.32 25.24
CA TRP A 207 -16.26 3.77 24.08
C TRP A 207 -16.24 2.23 24.14
N ARG A 208 -17.06 1.55 23.32
CA ARG A 208 -17.30 0.09 23.42
C ARG A 208 -16.83 -0.65 22.17
N LEU A 209 -16.59 -1.95 22.31
CA LEU A 209 -16.26 -2.85 21.18
C LEU A 209 -17.26 -2.73 20.04
N ASP A 210 -18.55 -2.64 20.36
CA ASP A 210 -19.65 -2.52 19.40
C ASP A 210 -19.49 -1.32 18.44
N ASP A 211 -18.73 -0.29 18.82
CA ASP A 211 -18.46 0.87 17.98
C ASP A 211 -17.33 0.64 16.95
N LEU A 212 -16.48 -0.36 17.16
CA LEU A 212 -15.24 -0.57 16.39
C LEU A 212 -15.49 -1.06 14.96
N PRO A 213 -16.38 -2.04 14.69
CA PRO A 213 -16.64 -2.52 13.32
C PRO A 213 -17.02 -1.38 12.36
N ALA A 214 -17.99 -0.55 12.75
CA ALA A 214 -18.44 0.58 11.94
C ALA A 214 -17.34 1.63 11.73
N ALA A 215 -16.43 1.80 12.70
CA ALA A 215 -15.28 2.67 12.55
C ALA A 215 -14.25 2.10 11.57
N ILE A 216 -13.98 0.79 11.61
CA ILE A 216 -13.09 0.09 10.67
C ILE A 216 -13.64 0.19 9.25
N ASP A 217 -14.93 -0.10 9.05
CA ASP A 217 -15.57 -0.04 7.73
C ASP A 217 -15.54 1.38 7.17
N LYS A 218 -15.78 2.39 8.02
CA LYS A 218 -15.61 3.79 7.65
C LYS A 218 -14.18 4.08 7.18
N MET A 219 -13.16 3.61 7.90
CA MET A 219 -11.76 3.84 7.50
C MET A 219 -11.40 3.08 6.23
N ARG A 220 -11.86 1.84 6.05
CA ARG A 220 -11.71 1.08 4.79
C ARG A 220 -12.34 1.80 3.60
N ALA A 221 -13.56 2.33 3.77
CA ALA A 221 -14.24 3.10 2.73
C ALA A 221 -13.49 4.41 2.39
N LEU A 222 -12.93 5.10 3.40
CA LEU A 222 -12.10 6.28 3.19
C LEU A 222 -10.79 5.92 2.45
N ARG A 223 -10.10 4.85 2.86
CA ARG A 223 -8.89 4.35 2.19
C ARG A 223 -9.19 3.99 0.74
N TRP A 224 -10.25 3.25 0.47
CA TRP A 224 -10.69 2.92 -0.89
C TRP A 224 -10.99 4.18 -1.70
N ARG A 225 -11.75 5.15 -1.16
CA ARG A 225 -12.01 6.42 -1.84
C ARG A 225 -10.72 7.18 -2.17
N HIS A 226 -9.72 7.13 -1.30
CA HIS A 226 -8.40 7.70 -1.57
C HIS A 226 -7.65 6.95 -2.67
N TYR A 227 -7.64 5.61 -2.64
CA TYR A 227 -6.99 4.78 -3.64
C TYR A 227 -7.69 4.85 -5.01
N ASN A 228 -9.01 4.79 -5.06
CA ASN A 228 -9.82 4.86 -6.28
C ASN A 228 -9.56 6.14 -7.10
N ARG A 229 -9.28 7.27 -6.43
CA ARG A 229 -8.87 8.52 -7.12
C ARG A 229 -7.52 8.39 -7.84
N LYS A 230 -6.67 7.43 -7.48
CA LYS A 230 -5.42 7.13 -8.19
C LYS A 230 -5.68 6.42 -9.52
N LEU A 231 -6.79 5.68 -9.64
CA LEU A 231 -7.11 4.84 -10.80
C LEU A 231 -7.47 5.62 -12.08
N SER A 232 -7.47 6.96 -12.03
CA SER A 232 -7.74 7.85 -13.16
C SER A 232 -6.71 8.97 -13.34
N ARG A 233 -5.57 8.93 -12.63
CA ARG A 233 -4.57 10.02 -12.68
C ARG A 233 -3.14 9.52 -12.57
N SER A 234 -2.21 10.32 -13.05
CA SER A 234 -0.78 10.08 -12.84
C SER A 234 -0.44 10.20 -11.35
N CYS A 235 0.24 9.19 -10.82
CA CYS A 235 0.74 9.14 -9.44
C CYS A 235 2.00 8.27 -9.38
N SER A 236 2.51 7.94 -8.19
CA SER A 236 3.69 7.06 -8.06
C SER A 236 3.48 5.64 -8.59
N GLU A 237 2.24 5.18 -8.68
CA GLU A 237 1.90 3.83 -9.17
C GLU A 237 1.51 3.82 -10.65
N PHE A 238 0.85 4.88 -11.14
CA PHE A 238 0.30 4.92 -12.49
C PHE A 238 0.85 6.06 -13.34
N HIS A 239 1.07 5.77 -14.63
CA HIS A 239 1.11 6.75 -15.70
C HIS A 239 -0.29 6.89 -16.30
N CYS A 240 -0.78 8.11 -16.45
CA CYS A 240 -2.09 8.38 -17.03
C CYS A 240 -1.97 9.43 -18.14
N MET A 241 -2.63 9.19 -19.26
CA MET A 241 -2.69 10.08 -20.42
C MET A 241 -4.14 10.25 -20.90
N HIS A 242 -4.50 11.49 -21.20
CA HIS A 242 -5.82 11.86 -21.71
C HIS A 242 -5.70 12.62 -23.02
N SER A 243 -6.53 12.26 -24.00
CA SER A 243 -6.78 13.02 -25.22
C SER A 243 -8.26 13.01 -25.56
N ARG A 244 -8.68 13.78 -26.57
CA ARG A 244 -10.06 13.72 -27.10
C ARG A 244 -10.41 12.36 -27.69
N ALA A 245 -9.40 11.58 -28.09
CA ALA A 245 -9.57 10.30 -28.77
C ALA A 245 -9.34 9.09 -27.85
N ARG A 246 -8.59 9.24 -26.75
CA ARG A 246 -8.19 8.12 -25.89
C ARG A 246 -8.03 8.54 -24.42
N PHE A 247 -8.35 7.60 -23.53
CA PHE A 247 -7.90 7.59 -22.14
C PHE A 247 -7.02 6.37 -21.94
N GLN A 248 -5.84 6.56 -21.37
CA GLN A 248 -4.87 5.49 -21.13
C GLN A 248 -4.34 5.61 -19.71
N ILE A 249 -4.31 4.50 -19.00
CA ILE A 249 -3.65 4.40 -17.70
C ILE A 249 -2.93 3.07 -17.59
N TRP A 250 -1.70 3.07 -17.10
CA TRP A 250 -0.92 1.86 -16.88
C TRP A 250 0.01 2.00 -15.69
N ARG A 251 0.44 0.84 -15.19
CA ARG A 251 1.37 0.69 -14.07
C ARG A 251 2.79 1.15 -14.44
N ARG A 252 3.41 2.00 -13.61
CA ARG A 252 4.78 2.51 -13.83
C ARG A 252 5.86 1.44 -13.74
N ASP A 253 5.70 0.49 -12.84
CA ASP A 253 6.60 -0.65 -12.65
C ASP A 253 6.56 -1.65 -13.82
N ARG A 254 5.62 -1.49 -14.75
CA ARG A 254 5.50 -2.28 -15.99
C ARG A 254 5.65 -1.43 -17.24
N ASP A 255 6.06 -0.17 -17.10
CA ASP A 255 6.21 0.73 -18.23
C ASP A 255 7.40 0.30 -19.09
N SER A 256 7.13 0.01 -20.37
CA SER A 256 8.12 -0.42 -21.35
C SER A 256 7.73 0.08 -22.72
N GLU A 257 8.69 0.14 -23.65
CA GLU A 257 8.40 0.48 -25.03
C GLU A 257 7.40 -0.50 -25.66
N ALA A 258 7.54 -1.80 -25.37
CA ALA A 258 6.61 -2.83 -25.82
C ALA A 258 5.18 -2.58 -25.32
N LEU A 259 4.99 -2.25 -24.03
CA LEU A 259 3.67 -1.95 -23.48
C LEU A 259 3.07 -0.71 -24.15
N ARG A 260 3.86 0.36 -24.32
CA ARG A 260 3.41 1.59 -24.99
C ARG A 260 3.01 1.34 -26.44
N LYS A 261 3.74 0.49 -27.16
CA LYS A 261 3.41 0.04 -28.53
C LYS A 261 2.11 -0.78 -28.55
N THR A 262 1.92 -1.68 -27.59
CA THR A 262 0.67 -2.43 -27.44
C THR A 262 -0.52 -1.49 -27.18
N LEU A 263 -0.36 -0.48 -26.33
CA LEU A 263 -1.41 0.51 -26.05
C LEU A 263 -1.69 1.43 -27.26
N SER A 264 -0.70 1.69 -28.11
CA SER A 264 -0.91 2.49 -29.32
C SER A 264 -1.67 1.73 -30.41
N ALA A 265 -1.46 0.41 -30.52
CA ALA A 265 -2.07 -0.47 -31.52
C ALA A 265 -2.59 -1.80 -30.90
N PRO A 266 -3.62 -1.77 -30.03
CA PRO A 266 -4.04 -2.95 -29.26
C PRO A 266 -4.67 -4.05 -30.12
N ASP A 267 -5.41 -3.70 -31.18
CA ASP A 267 -5.99 -4.69 -32.09
C ASP A 267 -4.91 -5.49 -32.84
N ALA A 268 -3.82 -4.83 -33.25
CA ALA A 268 -2.69 -5.49 -33.92
C ALA A 268 -1.95 -6.44 -32.96
N ALA A 269 -1.71 -5.99 -31.72
CA ALA A 269 -1.13 -6.85 -30.69
C ALA A 269 -2.01 -8.08 -30.40
N MET A 270 -3.33 -7.91 -30.30
CA MET A 270 -4.25 -9.04 -30.11
C MET A 270 -4.27 -10.01 -31.30
N ALA A 271 -4.13 -9.50 -32.54
CA ALA A 271 -4.11 -10.33 -33.74
C ALA A 271 -2.81 -11.15 -33.88
N GLN A 272 -1.70 -10.65 -33.35
CA GLN A 272 -0.42 -11.37 -33.30
C GLN A 272 -0.35 -12.38 -32.14
N GLY A 273 -1.20 -12.21 -31.13
CA GLY A 273 -1.28 -13.09 -29.97
C GLY A 273 -2.13 -14.35 -30.20
N GLN A 274 -2.21 -15.18 -29.15
CA GLN A 274 -3.07 -16.36 -29.15
C GLN A 274 -4.50 -15.98 -28.77
N ALA A 275 -5.45 -16.19 -29.68
CA ALA A 275 -6.86 -15.97 -29.40
C ALA A 275 -7.38 -17.00 -28.38
N LEU A 276 -7.95 -16.52 -27.27
CA LEU A 276 -8.58 -17.36 -26.24
C LEU A 276 -10.10 -17.33 -26.33
N LYS A 277 -10.69 -16.17 -26.68
CA LYS A 277 -12.13 -16.01 -26.83
C LYS A 277 -12.47 -15.01 -27.92
N LEU A 278 -13.23 -15.45 -28.92
CA LEU A 278 -13.71 -14.61 -30.02
C LEU A 278 -15.22 -14.35 -29.89
N GLY A 279 -15.61 -13.53 -28.91
CA GLY A 279 -17.01 -13.21 -28.64
C GLY A 279 -17.47 -11.86 -29.20
N ASN A 280 -18.76 -11.78 -29.55
CA ASN A 280 -19.41 -10.52 -29.94
C ASN A 280 -19.42 -9.46 -28.83
N THR A 281 -19.38 -9.91 -27.57
CA THR A 281 -19.42 -9.03 -26.39
C THR A 281 -18.02 -8.61 -25.92
N ALA A 282 -17.07 -9.54 -25.98
CA ALA A 282 -15.68 -9.33 -25.61
C ALA A 282 -14.80 -10.30 -26.39
N THR A 283 -13.63 -9.82 -26.77
CA THR A 283 -12.56 -10.61 -27.41
C THR A 283 -11.39 -10.69 -26.42
N VAL A 284 -10.80 -11.88 -26.26
CA VAL A 284 -9.70 -12.11 -25.32
C VAL A 284 -8.55 -12.78 -26.06
N ALA A 285 -7.35 -12.24 -25.91
CA ALA A 285 -6.11 -12.79 -26.46
C ALA A 285 -5.01 -12.81 -25.39
N SER A 286 -4.18 -13.83 -25.43
CA SER A 286 -2.89 -13.89 -24.74
C SER A 286 -1.81 -13.28 -25.64
N VAL A 287 -0.95 -12.46 -25.07
CA VAL A 287 0.14 -11.76 -25.77
C VAL A 287 1.41 -11.77 -24.91
N ASP A 288 2.57 -11.80 -25.56
CA ASP A 288 3.83 -11.49 -24.90
C ASP A 288 4.11 -9.99 -24.99
N ILE A 289 4.39 -9.35 -23.84
CA ILE A 289 4.80 -7.95 -23.79
C ILE A 289 6.12 -7.86 -23.01
N ALA A 290 7.21 -7.74 -23.75
CA ALA A 290 8.58 -7.69 -23.22
C ALA A 290 8.92 -8.93 -22.37
N GLY A 291 8.61 -10.13 -22.86
CA GLY A 291 8.90 -11.40 -22.19
C GLY A 291 7.93 -11.76 -21.06
N ALA A 292 6.86 -10.98 -20.87
CA ALA A 292 5.82 -11.26 -19.89
C ALA A 292 4.51 -11.63 -20.58
N ALA A 293 3.96 -12.80 -20.25
CA ALA A 293 2.65 -13.25 -20.71
C ALA A 293 1.53 -12.41 -20.08
N MET A 294 0.71 -11.79 -20.93
CA MET A 294 -0.40 -10.91 -20.53
C MET A 294 -1.68 -11.28 -21.27
N ILE A 295 -2.83 -10.94 -20.67
CA ILE A 295 -4.13 -11.07 -21.29
C ILE A 295 -4.64 -9.68 -21.69
N ILE A 296 -5.05 -9.53 -22.96
CA ILE A 296 -5.80 -8.37 -23.43
C ILE A 296 -7.27 -8.76 -23.59
N LYS A 297 -8.15 -8.10 -22.83
CA LYS A 297 -9.62 -8.20 -22.97
C LYS A 297 -10.15 -6.94 -23.67
N ARG A 298 -10.61 -7.09 -24.92
CA ARG A 298 -11.31 -6.04 -25.68
C ARG A 298 -12.81 -6.10 -25.47
N TYR A 299 -13.42 -5.01 -25.04
CA TYR A 299 -14.87 -4.87 -24.89
C TYR A 299 -15.47 -4.14 -26.10
N ASN A 300 -16.30 -4.87 -26.85
CA ASN A 300 -16.89 -4.38 -28.10
C ASN A 300 -18.15 -3.54 -27.87
N ILE A 301 -18.43 -2.60 -28.77
CA ILE A 301 -19.72 -1.90 -28.85
C ILE A 301 -20.50 -2.52 -30.00
N LYS A 302 -21.60 -3.21 -29.69
CA LYS A 302 -22.31 -4.05 -30.66
C LYS A 302 -23.07 -3.26 -31.75
N ASN A 303 -23.81 -2.21 -31.40
CA ASN A 303 -24.73 -1.51 -32.33
C ASN A 303 -24.84 -0.01 -31.98
N TRP A 304 -25.34 0.82 -32.89
CA TRP A 304 -25.51 2.28 -32.69
C TRP A 304 -26.44 2.64 -31.50
N ARG A 305 -27.54 1.89 -31.30
CA ARG A 305 -28.42 2.04 -30.12
C ARG A 305 -27.68 1.71 -28.81
N HIS A 306 -26.84 0.66 -28.85
CA HIS A 306 -25.98 0.28 -27.74
C HIS A 306 -24.87 1.32 -27.50
N ARG A 307 -24.36 1.98 -28.56
CA ARG A 307 -23.38 3.06 -28.50
C ARG A 307 -23.95 4.30 -27.81
N LEU A 308 -25.16 4.73 -28.18
CA LEU A 308 -25.82 5.93 -27.63
C LEU A 308 -26.14 5.79 -26.12
N SER A 309 -26.52 4.59 -25.67
CA SER A 309 -26.75 4.30 -24.25
C SER A 309 -25.45 4.17 -23.43
N ARG A 310 -24.38 3.63 -24.04
CA ARG A 310 -23.13 3.30 -23.32
C ARG A 310 -22.09 4.41 -23.33
N CYS A 311 -22.10 5.32 -24.31
CA CYS A 311 -21.05 6.33 -24.44
C CYS A 311 -20.95 7.28 -23.24
N TRP A 312 -22.06 7.51 -22.52
CA TRP A 312 -22.12 8.33 -21.31
C TRP A 312 -21.75 7.57 -20.02
N ARG A 313 -21.83 6.23 -20.03
CA ARG A 313 -21.54 5.37 -18.86
C ARG A 313 -20.06 5.01 -18.81
N PRO A 314 -19.50 4.66 -17.64
CA PRO A 314 -18.17 4.06 -17.56
C PRO A 314 -18.09 2.81 -18.46
N SER A 315 -16.98 2.65 -19.20
CA SER A 315 -16.83 1.48 -20.07
C SER A 315 -16.73 0.19 -19.26
N ARG A 316 -16.93 -0.95 -19.92
CA ARG A 316 -16.69 -2.25 -19.27
C ARG A 316 -15.22 -2.45 -18.93
N GLY A 317 -14.30 -1.92 -19.73
CA GLY A 317 -12.88 -1.91 -19.40
C GLY A 317 -12.59 -1.13 -18.12
N TRP A 318 -13.23 0.04 -17.94
CA TRP A 318 -13.13 0.80 -16.69
C TRP A 318 -13.67 0.02 -15.49
N ARG A 319 -14.82 -0.66 -15.65
CA ARG A 319 -15.36 -1.51 -14.57
C ARG A 319 -14.42 -2.65 -14.21
N SER A 320 -13.82 -3.32 -15.20
CA SER A 320 -12.85 -4.39 -14.95
C SER A 320 -11.57 -3.87 -14.29
N TRP A 321 -11.06 -2.72 -14.74
CA TRP A 321 -9.93 -2.04 -14.10
C TRP A 321 -10.22 -1.70 -12.63
N HIS A 322 -11.35 -1.05 -12.38
CA HIS A 322 -11.79 -0.68 -11.03
C HIS A 322 -11.99 -1.91 -10.14
N ASN A 323 -12.72 -2.92 -10.62
CA ASN A 323 -13.02 -4.12 -9.86
C ASN A 323 -11.76 -4.94 -9.57
N ALA A 324 -10.86 -5.13 -10.54
CA ALA A 324 -9.61 -5.84 -10.31
C ALA A 324 -8.77 -5.15 -9.22
N HIS A 325 -8.67 -3.82 -9.26
CA HIS A 325 -8.01 -3.07 -8.19
C HIS A 325 -8.75 -3.16 -6.85
N PHE A 326 -10.09 -3.17 -6.85
CA PHE A 326 -10.89 -3.29 -5.63
C PHE A 326 -10.75 -4.66 -4.96
N LEU A 327 -10.74 -5.73 -5.75
CA LEU A 327 -10.51 -7.09 -5.26
C LEU A 327 -9.13 -7.20 -4.63
N ARG A 328 -8.08 -6.74 -5.34
CA ARG A 328 -6.71 -6.74 -4.80
C ARG A 328 -6.56 -5.87 -3.55
N PHE A 329 -7.26 -4.73 -3.51
CA PHE A 329 -7.27 -3.85 -2.33
C PHE A 329 -7.87 -4.54 -1.09
N ASN A 330 -8.79 -5.50 -1.28
CA ASN A 330 -9.39 -6.29 -0.22
C ASN A 330 -8.74 -7.68 -0.05
N GLY A 331 -7.58 -7.92 -0.67
CA GLY A 331 -6.83 -9.16 -0.51
C GLY A 331 -7.35 -10.35 -1.34
N ILE A 332 -8.36 -10.13 -2.18
CA ILE A 332 -8.92 -11.18 -3.02
C ILE A 332 -7.99 -11.44 -4.21
N PRO A 333 -7.46 -12.67 -4.36
CA PRO A 333 -6.53 -12.99 -5.45
C PRO A 333 -7.21 -12.87 -6.82
N THR A 334 -6.68 -11.98 -7.66
CA THR A 334 -7.12 -11.76 -9.03
C THR A 334 -5.92 -11.33 -9.87
N PRO A 335 -5.86 -11.65 -11.19
CA PRO A 335 -4.74 -11.27 -12.03
C PRO A 335 -4.41 -9.79 -11.91
N ARG A 336 -3.11 -9.46 -11.84
CA ARG A 336 -2.68 -8.09 -11.61
C ARG A 336 -3.12 -7.21 -12.79
N PRO A 337 -3.92 -6.16 -12.58
CA PRO A 337 -4.27 -5.21 -13.62
C PRO A 337 -3.03 -4.40 -14.02
N ILE A 338 -2.70 -4.36 -15.32
CA ILE A 338 -1.51 -3.70 -15.86
C ILE A 338 -1.87 -2.39 -16.56
N ALA A 339 -2.89 -2.41 -17.42
CA ALA A 339 -3.29 -1.23 -18.15
C ALA A 339 -4.78 -1.21 -18.52
N LEU A 340 -5.28 0.00 -18.75
CA LEU A 340 -6.59 0.27 -19.33
C LEU A 340 -6.43 1.31 -20.45
N LEU A 341 -6.98 0.98 -21.61
CA LEU A 341 -7.18 1.91 -22.72
C LEU A 341 -8.68 2.02 -23.01
N GLU A 342 -9.19 3.23 -23.09
CA GLU A 342 -10.52 3.53 -23.58
C GLU A 342 -10.42 4.45 -24.80
N GLU A 343 -11.03 4.05 -25.91
CA GLU A 343 -11.24 4.93 -27.05
C GLU A 343 -12.36 5.92 -26.74
N ARG A 344 -12.25 7.14 -27.27
CA ARG A 344 -13.18 8.24 -27.01
C ARG A 344 -13.39 9.09 -28.26
N HIS A 345 -14.49 9.82 -28.26
CA HIS A 345 -14.73 10.97 -29.13
C HIS A 345 -15.29 12.10 -28.25
N GLY A 346 -14.38 12.91 -27.69
CA GLY A 346 -14.75 13.87 -26.64
C GLY A 346 -15.27 13.14 -25.39
N PRO A 347 -16.47 13.47 -24.87
CA PRO A 347 -17.04 12.79 -23.69
C PRO A 347 -17.56 11.38 -24.01
N LEU A 348 -17.74 11.04 -25.28
CA LEU A 348 -18.35 9.78 -25.71
C LEU A 348 -17.34 8.64 -25.65
N ARG A 349 -17.58 7.64 -24.80
CA ARG A 349 -16.72 6.45 -24.66
C ARG A 349 -17.01 5.41 -25.75
N GLY A 350 -15.92 4.80 -26.25
CA GLY A 350 -15.87 3.81 -27.32
C GLY A 350 -15.49 2.41 -26.82
N ARG A 351 -14.72 1.68 -27.64
CA ARG A 351 -14.15 0.38 -27.24
C ARG A 351 -13.18 0.58 -26.08
N ALA A 352 -13.03 -0.46 -25.27
CA ALA A 352 -12.08 -0.44 -24.16
C ALA A 352 -11.28 -1.74 -24.13
N PHE A 353 -10.02 -1.64 -23.73
CA PHE A 353 -9.07 -2.71 -23.63
C PHE A 353 -8.53 -2.74 -22.21
N PHE A 354 -8.68 -3.89 -21.54
CA PHE A 354 -8.13 -4.14 -20.23
C PHE A 354 -6.99 -5.14 -20.38
N ILE A 355 -5.82 -4.80 -19.83
CA ILE A 355 -4.62 -5.64 -19.86
C ILE A 355 -4.30 -6.05 -18.43
N CYS A 356 -4.15 -7.34 -18.19
CA CYS A 356 -3.71 -7.91 -16.91
C CYS A 356 -2.65 -8.98 -17.15
N GLU A 357 -1.94 -9.37 -16.08
CA GLU A 357 -1.04 -10.52 -16.13
C GLU A 357 -1.83 -11.80 -16.52
N GLN A 358 -1.18 -12.69 -17.26
CA GLN A 358 -1.72 -14.03 -17.49
C GLN A 358 -1.37 -14.92 -16.31
N VAL A 359 -2.39 -15.62 -15.77
CA VAL A 359 -2.19 -16.66 -14.75
C VAL A 359 -2.15 -17.99 -15.48
N ALA A 360 -1.02 -18.70 -15.39
CA ALA A 360 -0.87 -20.04 -15.93
C ALA A 360 -1.49 -21.04 -14.96
N GLY A 361 -2.47 -21.81 -15.42
CA GLY A 361 -3.21 -22.74 -14.59
C GLY A 361 -4.49 -23.24 -15.25
N ASP A 362 -5.09 -24.26 -14.64
CA ASP A 362 -6.36 -24.83 -15.08
C ASP A 362 -7.53 -24.07 -14.46
N ASP A 363 -8.68 -24.07 -15.13
CA ASP A 363 -9.90 -23.62 -14.48
C ASP A 363 -10.27 -24.56 -13.32
N LEU A 364 -10.95 -24.02 -12.31
CA LEU A 364 -11.27 -24.76 -11.09
C LEU A 364 -12.07 -26.04 -11.34
N LYS A 365 -12.95 -26.06 -12.37
CA LYS A 365 -13.74 -27.25 -12.68
C LYS A 365 -12.81 -28.36 -13.18
N THR A 366 -11.95 -28.04 -14.14
CA THR A 366 -10.94 -28.96 -14.70
C THR A 366 -10.01 -29.49 -13.60
N TYR A 367 -9.51 -28.60 -12.74
CA TYR A 367 -8.64 -28.97 -11.62
C TYR A 367 -9.34 -29.96 -10.66
N LEU A 368 -10.56 -29.65 -10.19
CA LEU A 368 -11.26 -30.49 -9.22
C LEU A 368 -11.61 -31.88 -9.77
N SER A 369 -11.82 -32.00 -11.09
CA SER A 369 -12.05 -33.28 -11.76
C SER A 369 -10.83 -34.19 -11.76
N ALA A 370 -9.62 -33.62 -11.86
CA ALA A 370 -8.37 -34.38 -11.86
C ALA A 370 -7.74 -34.55 -10.46
N ALA A 371 -8.07 -33.67 -9.51
CA ALA A 371 -7.47 -33.63 -8.18
C ALA A 371 -7.81 -34.86 -7.33
N GLN A 372 -6.80 -35.33 -6.59
CA GLN A 372 -6.96 -36.39 -5.58
C GLN A 372 -7.85 -35.89 -4.41
N PRO A 373 -8.46 -36.79 -3.61
CA PRO A 373 -9.38 -36.39 -2.54
C PRO A 373 -8.83 -35.33 -1.57
N GLY A 374 -7.56 -35.46 -1.14
CA GLY A 374 -6.92 -34.51 -0.25
C GLY A 374 -6.68 -33.13 -0.89
N GLU A 375 -6.20 -33.10 -2.13
CA GLU A 375 -6.00 -31.87 -2.91
C GLU A 375 -7.32 -31.15 -3.16
N ARG A 376 -8.37 -31.92 -3.45
CA ARG A 376 -9.73 -31.41 -3.64
C ARG A 376 -10.24 -30.74 -2.36
N GLN A 377 -10.08 -31.39 -1.21
CA GLN A 377 -10.51 -30.82 0.06
C GLN A 377 -9.74 -29.54 0.40
N ALA A 378 -8.43 -29.50 0.19
CA ALA A 378 -7.62 -28.30 0.37
C ALA A 378 -8.08 -27.15 -0.55
N MET A 379 -8.34 -27.45 -1.82
CA MET A 379 -8.82 -26.46 -2.79
C MET A 379 -10.22 -25.92 -2.43
N LEU A 380 -11.13 -26.77 -1.95
CA LEU A 380 -12.44 -26.33 -1.48
C LEU A 380 -12.34 -25.44 -0.23
N ALA A 381 -11.38 -25.71 0.67
CA ALA A 381 -11.09 -24.83 1.79
C ALA A 381 -10.55 -23.47 1.31
N THR A 382 -9.64 -23.45 0.33
CA THR A 382 -9.16 -22.21 -0.29
C THR A 382 -10.29 -21.42 -0.94
N LEU A 383 -11.18 -22.08 -1.68
CA LEU A 383 -12.36 -21.46 -2.27
C LEU A 383 -13.28 -20.87 -1.19
N GLY A 384 -13.53 -21.62 -0.11
CA GLY A 384 -14.29 -21.15 1.06
C GLY A 384 -13.69 -19.88 1.65
N GLY A 385 -12.36 -19.82 1.78
CA GLY A 385 -11.63 -18.62 2.21
C GLY A 385 -11.86 -17.42 1.29
N ILE A 386 -11.79 -17.61 -0.04
CA ILE A 386 -12.07 -16.53 -1.01
C ILE A 386 -13.53 -16.07 -0.90
N VAL A 387 -14.49 -16.99 -0.80
CA VAL A 387 -15.91 -16.64 -0.64
C VAL A 387 -16.13 -15.86 0.67
N GLY A 388 -15.46 -16.26 1.75
CA GLY A 388 -15.45 -15.52 3.01
C GLY A 388 -14.91 -14.09 2.86
N GLN A 389 -13.83 -13.90 2.07
CA GLN A 389 -13.32 -12.55 1.77
C GLN A 389 -14.33 -11.69 1.00
N TYR A 390 -15.04 -12.27 0.01
CA TYR A 390 -16.13 -11.57 -0.69
C TYR A 390 -17.22 -11.12 0.28
N TRP A 391 -17.64 -12.02 1.18
CA TRP A 391 -18.65 -11.74 2.19
C TRP A 391 -18.20 -10.61 3.13
N ASN A 392 -17.01 -10.74 3.72
CA ASN A 392 -16.46 -9.78 4.68
C ASN A 392 -16.17 -8.40 4.04
N ALA A 393 -15.92 -8.35 2.74
CA ALA A 393 -15.75 -7.11 2.00
C ALA A 393 -17.07 -6.57 1.40
N SER A 394 -18.22 -7.22 1.66
CA SER A 394 -19.53 -6.88 1.08
C SER A 394 -19.51 -6.78 -0.46
N ILE A 395 -18.81 -7.71 -1.11
CA ILE A 395 -18.64 -7.75 -2.56
C ILE A 395 -19.56 -8.82 -3.16
N SER A 396 -20.27 -8.45 -4.22
CA SER A 396 -20.97 -9.40 -5.09
C SER A 396 -20.26 -9.51 -6.43
N HIS A 397 -19.88 -10.73 -6.83
CA HIS A 397 -19.19 -10.97 -8.12
C HIS A 397 -20.15 -10.88 -9.32
N GLY A 398 -21.37 -11.38 -9.19
CA GLY A 398 -22.40 -11.41 -10.24
C GLY A 398 -22.25 -12.51 -11.30
N ASP A 399 -21.11 -13.23 -11.34
CA ASP A 399 -20.88 -14.39 -12.23
C ASP A 399 -19.94 -15.40 -11.53
N MET A 400 -20.29 -15.86 -10.33
CA MET A 400 -19.42 -16.72 -9.52
C MET A 400 -19.58 -18.19 -9.94
N LYS A 401 -18.80 -18.61 -10.94
CA LYS A 401 -18.78 -19.98 -11.49
C LYS A 401 -17.36 -20.53 -11.54
N ALA A 402 -17.21 -21.85 -11.52
CA ALA A 402 -15.91 -22.53 -11.48
C ALA A 402 -14.96 -22.09 -12.62
N ASP A 403 -15.48 -21.88 -13.83
CA ASP A 403 -14.70 -21.43 -14.99
C ASP A 403 -14.05 -20.03 -14.83
N ASN A 404 -14.52 -19.23 -13.86
CA ASN A 404 -13.96 -17.91 -13.55
C ASN A 404 -12.89 -17.97 -12.45
N PHE A 405 -12.49 -19.16 -12.03
CA PHE A 405 -11.37 -19.37 -11.11
C PHE A 405 -10.27 -20.13 -11.82
N ILE A 406 -9.03 -19.68 -11.65
CA ILE A 406 -7.83 -20.33 -12.16
C ILE A 406 -7.01 -20.85 -10.98
N VAL A 407 -6.68 -22.13 -11.03
CA VAL A 407 -5.78 -22.80 -10.08
C VAL A 407 -4.37 -22.78 -10.66
N SER A 408 -3.46 -22.15 -9.96
CA SER A 408 -2.04 -22.05 -10.34
C SER A 408 -1.14 -22.50 -9.19
N GLY A 409 0.17 -22.60 -9.44
CA GLY A 409 1.15 -22.84 -8.36
C GLY A 409 1.15 -21.76 -7.27
N ALA A 410 0.60 -20.57 -7.56
CA ALA A 410 0.43 -19.49 -6.59
C ALA A 410 -0.89 -19.56 -5.81
N GLY A 411 -1.73 -20.57 -6.06
CA GLY A 411 -3.05 -20.75 -5.45
C GLY A 411 -4.21 -20.42 -6.41
N LEU A 412 -5.36 -20.12 -5.83
CA LEU A 412 -6.63 -19.90 -6.52
C LEU A 412 -6.85 -18.40 -6.80
N SER A 413 -7.11 -18.03 -8.05
CA SER A 413 -7.38 -16.64 -8.47
C SER A 413 -8.69 -16.52 -9.23
N ILE A 414 -9.46 -15.45 -8.99
CA ILE A 414 -10.69 -15.14 -9.73
C ILE A 414 -10.41 -14.16 -10.89
N ILE A 415 -10.96 -14.40 -12.09
CA ILE A 415 -10.55 -13.73 -13.36
C ILE A 415 -11.62 -12.86 -14.05
#